data_AF-A0A9N8LLQ8-F1
#
_entry.id   AF-A0A9N8LLQ8-F1
#
_cell.length_a   1.000
_cell.length_b   1.000
_cell.length_c   1.000
_cell.angle_alpha   90.00
_cell.angle_beta   90.00
_cell.angle_gamma   90.00
#
_symmetry.space_group_name_H-M   'P 1'
#
loop_
_entity.id
_entity.type
_entity.pdbx_description
1 polymer ?
#
loop_
_entity_poly.entity_id
_entity_poly.type
_entity_poly.pdbx_seq_one_letter_code
_entity_poly.pdbx_strand_id
1 'polypeptide(L)'
;MSSKDSGSAVRAGEKEDLPAAHDLSASALGFSGATRGGSASSSFALGTRDIHFTDAYGRAVLLHGVNVSSSSKLPAPASSSEGQDRDQGKNKQITFVGRPFPLSEADIHLARLREWGYTTLRLLVTWEALQPSTPQETDASYIAYLHALLQTHLPRHGIRAFVCAHQDVWSRAGYQKLAAATMATVFWAGDIFAYKIRVPRSWSPGHKTTSAKQGHNDEHKDGEEMVGLQTFLQDAYLRAFGELADAVGGLESVLGFEVMNEPHRGFVNLHSFDAWDYDTDLHIGFFPSFLQAVALGEGHAQLVPL
;
A
#
# COMPACT_ATOMS: atom_id res chain seq x y z
N MET A 1 54.14 -68.55 -7.01
CA MET A 1 52.75 -68.17 -7.34
C MET A 1 52.59 -66.71 -6.95
N SER A 2 52.77 -65.75 -7.87
CA SER A 2 51.68 -65.10 -8.66
C SER A 2 50.46 -64.79 -7.77
N SER A 3 50.00 -63.55 -7.58
CA SER A 3 49.81 -62.47 -8.57
C SER A 3 49.75 -61.09 -7.90
N LYS A 4 49.89 -60.06 -8.74
CA LYS A 4 49.87 -58.60 -8.51
C LYS A 4 48.45 -58.03 -8.26
N ASP A 5 48.47 -56.75 -7.85
CA ASP A 5 47.52 -55.64 -8.10
C ASP A 5 46.87 -55.09 -6.82
N SER A 6 46.72 -53.78 -6.61
CA SER A 6 47.24 -52.56 -7.26
C SER A 6 46.97 -51.42 -6.28
N GLY A 7 47.88 -50.45 -6.17
CA GLY A 7 47.72 -49.30 -5.29
C GLY A 7 46.68 -48.32 -5.83
N SER A 8 45.72 -47.93 -5.00
CA SER A 8 44.89 -46.75 -5.24
C SER A 8 45.43 -45.61 -4.39
N ALA A 9 45.98 -44.61 -5.06
CA ALA A 9 46.48 -43.38 -4.45
C ALA A 9 45.30 -42.56 -3.91
N VAL A 10 45.37 -42.20 -2.63
CA VAL A 10 44.48 -41.23 -2.01
C VAL A 10 44.73 -39.88 -2.69
N ARG A 11 43.77 -39.41 -3.51
CA ARG A 11 43.76 -38.03 -3.99
C ARG A 11 43.64 -37.11 -2.78
N ALA A 12 44.62 -36.23 -2.61
CA ALA A 12 44.54 -35.11 -1.70
C ALA A 12 43.27 -34.30 -2.04
N GLY A 13 42.45 -34.04 -1.02
CA GLY A 13 41.21 -33.26 -1.17
C GLY A 13 41.50 -31.90 -1.79
N GLU A 14 40.77 -31.57 -2.84
CA GLU A 14 40.68 -30.22 -3.35
C GLU A 14 40.18 -29.33 -2.20
N LYS A 15 41.00 -28.33 -1.82
CA LYS A 15 40.50 -27.21 -1.03
C LYS A 15 39.48 -26.50 -1.92
N GLU A 16 38.21 -26.60 -1.58
CA GLU A 16 37.21 -25.66 -2.09
C GLU A 16 37.62 -24.27 -1.58
N ASP A 17 38.21 -23.48 -2.47
CA ASP A 17 38.37 -22.05 -2.25
C ASP A 17 36.96 -21.45 -2.18
N LEU A 18 36.54 -21.11 -0.95
CA LEU A 18 35.40 -20.24 -0.73
C LEU A 18 35.65 -18.95 -1.54
N PRO A 19 34.76 -18.55 -2.46
CA PRO A 19 34.96 -17.34 -3.22
C PRO A 19 35.10 -16.18 -2.22
N ALA A 20 36.23 -15.48 -2.33
CA ALA A 20 36.51 -14.29 -1.53
C ALA A 20 35.29 -13.34 -1.61
N ALA A 21 34.90 -12.78 -0.46
CA ALA A 21 33.81 -11.83 -0.37
C ALA A 21 33.97 -10.78 -1.49
N HIS A 22 33.08 -10.83 -2.47
CA HIS A 22 33.13 -9.94 -3.61
C HIS A 22 33.07 -8.50 -3.11
N ASP A 23 34.04 -7.72 -3.56
CA ASP A 23 34.17 -6.29 -3.35
C ASP A 23 32.81 -5.59 -3.46
N LEU A 24 32.32 -5.06 -2.34
CA LEU A 24 31.12 -4.21 -2.23
C LEU A 24 31.39 -2.79 -2.77
N SER A 25 32.33 -2.64 -3.71
CA SER A 25 32.58 -1.37 -4.36
C SER A 25 31.38 -0.95 -5.21
N ALA A 26 31.23 0.36 -5.34
CA ALA A 26 30.18 1.12 -6.02
C ALA A 26 29.48 0.46 -7.23
N SER A 27 30.18 -0.40 -7.97
CA SER A 27 29.69 -1.20 -9.10
C SER A 27 28.59 -2.20 -8.72
N ALA A 28 28.65 -2.81 -7.52
CA ALA A 28 27.61 -3.74 -7.08
C ALA A 28 26.29 -3.04 -6.73
N LEU A 29 26.40 -1.76 -6.38
CA LEU A 29 25.32 -0.86 -6.01
C LEU A 29 25.09 0.23 -7.07
N GLY A 30 25.53 0.00 -8.32
CA GLY A 30 25.34 0.84 -9.52
C GLY A 30 25.70 2.33 -9.42
N PHE A 31 26.62 2.70 -8.54
CA PHE A 31 27.22 4.03 -8.58
C PHE A 31 28.30 4.06 -9.67
N SER A 32 27.91 4.30 -10.92
CA SER A 32 28.85 4.81 -11.92
C SER A 32 29.11 6.28 -11.61
N GLY A 33 30.31 6.60 -11.13
CA GLY A 33 30.83 7.97 -11.22
C GLY A 33 30.66 8.45 -12.67
N ALA A 34 30.11 9.66 -12.84
CA ALA A 34 29.81 10.22 -14.15
C ALA A 34 31.09 10.42 -14.98
N THR A 35 31.45 9.44 -15.81
CA THR A 35 32.36 9.64 -16.94
C THR A 35 31.54 9.90 -18.19
N ARG A 36 31.69 11.10 -18.75
CA ARG A 36 31.05 11.55 -19.99
C ARG A 36 31.30 10.55 -21.13
N GLY A 37 30.23 9.98 -21.70
CA GLY A 37 30.30 9.40 -23.06
C GLY A 37 29.61 8.07 -23.34
N GLY A 38 28.83 7.49 -22.42
CA GLY A 38 28.07 6.25 -22.68
C GLY A 38 26.59 6.42 -22.39
N SER A 39 25.72 5.85 -23.24
CA SER A 39 24.29 5.72 -22.96
C SER A 39 24.12 5.00 -21.62
N ALA A 40 23.58 5.71 -20.62
CA ALA A 40 23.27 5.16 -19.32
C ALA A 40 22.09 4.18 -19.46
N SER A 41 22.38 2.92 -19.74
CA SER A 41 21.46 1.83 -19.42
C SER A 41 21.25 1.86 -17.92
N SER A 42 20.01 2.07 -17.45
CA SER A 42 19.71 2.19 -16.01
C SER A 42 20.16 0.91 -15.31
N SER A 43 21.28 0.97 -14.60
CA SER A 43 21.98 -0.17 -13.97
C SER A 43 21.21 -0.86 -12.85
N PHE A 44 19.93 -0.53 -12.68
CA PHE A 44 19.14 -0.79 -11.49
C PHE A 44 17.72 -1.29 -11.76
N ALA A 45 17.38 -1.57 -13.02
CA ALA A 45 16.13 -2.25 -13.33
C ALA A 45 16.06 -3.58 -12.55
N LEU A 46 14.99 -3.76 -11.80
CA LEU A 46 14.71 -4.98 -11.06
C LEU A 46 13.93 -5.95 -11.96
N GLY A 47 14.57 -7.06 -12.31
CA GLY A 47 13.94 -8.20 -12.93
C GLY A 47 13.48 -9.23 -11.90
N THR A 48 12.86 -10.29 -12.39
CA THR A 48 12.51 -11.47 -11.59
C THR A 48 13.02 -12.73 -12.28
N ARG A 49 13.52 -13.68 -11.49
CA ARG A 49 13.89 -15.03 -11.94
C ARG A 49 13.54 -16.02 -10.84
N ASP A 50 12.61 -16.91 -11.14
CA ASP A 50 12.05 -17.88 -10.19
C ASP A 50 11.52 -17.16 -8.93
N ILE A 51 12.19 -17.37 -7.79
CA ILE A 51 11.84 -16.77 -6.49
C ILE A 51 12.69 -15.53 -6.15
N HIS A 52 13.56 -15.09 -7.06
CA HIS A 52 14.52 -14.01 -6.80
C HIS A 52 14.18 -12.76 -7.59
N PHE A 53 14.38 -11.62 -6.94
CA PHE A 53 14.62 -10.38 -7.64
C PHE A 53 16.02 -10.40 -8.26
N THR A 54 16.17 -9.84 -9.46
CA THR A 54 17.46 -9.76 -10.16
C THR A 54 17.78 -8.34 -10.57
N ASP A 55 19.06 -7.99 -10.62
CA ASP A 55 19.50 -6.73 -11.23
C ASP A 55 19.74 -6.87 -12.74
N ALA A 56 20.17 -5.78 -13.38
CA ALA A 56 20.52 -5.74 -14.80
C ALA A 56 21.70 -6.67 -15.19
N TYR A 57 22.46 -7.16 -14.21
CA TYR A 57 23.56 -8.11 -14.42
C TYR A 57 23.13 -9.57 -14.19
N GLY A 58 21.86 -9.83 -13.87
CA GLY A 58 21.32 -11.15 -13.60
C GLY A 58 21.69 -11.70 -12.21
N ARG A 59 22.21 -10.87 -11.31
CA ARG A 59 22.54 -11.27 -9.93
C ARG A 59 21.28 -11.26 -9.09
N ALA A 60 21.17 -12.18 -8.12
CA ALA A 60 20.08 -12.14 -7.15
C ALA A 60 20.25 -10.93 -6.21
N VAL A 61 19.17 -10.19 -6.01
CA VAL A 61 19.15 -8.98 -5.18
C VAL A 61 18.37 -9.25 -3.90
N LEU A 62 18.99 -8.94 -2.77
CA LEU A 62 18.33 -8.93 -1.48
C LEU A 62 17.94 -7.49 -1.13
N LEU A 63 16.64 -7.25 -0.92
CA LEU A 63 16.11 -5.93 -0.61
C LEU A 63 16.03 -5.76 0.91
N HIS A 64 16.92 -4.93 1.47
CA HIS A 64 16.88 -4.55 2.88
C HIS A 64 16.31 -3.15 3.03
N GLY A 65 15.23 -3.05 3.79
CA GLY A 65 14.43 -1.84 3.85
C GLY A 65 13.55 -1.67 5.07
N VAL A 66 12.85 -0.53 5.11
CA VAL A 66 11.95 -0.14 6.20
C VAL A 66 10.65 0.47 5.68
N ASN A 67 9.60 0.42 6.50
CA ASN A 67 8.35 1.14 6.25
C ASN A 67 8.51 2.64 6.54
N VAL A 68 8.07 3.49 5.62
CA VAL A 68 8.16 4.96 5.74
C VAL A 68 6.81 5.60 5.36
N SER A 69 6.04 6.14 6.30
CA SER A 69 6.06 5.81 7.73
C SER A 69 4.63 5.85 8.28
N SER A 70 4.42 5.41 9.53
CA SER A 70 3.09 5.47 10.16
C SER A 70 2.52 6.89 10.25
N SER A 71 3.35 7.94 10.15
CA SER A 71 2.87 9.33 10.10
C SER A 71 2.08 9.65 8.83
N SER A 72 2.24 8.87 7.76
CA SER A 72 1.48 9.00 6.50
C SER A 72 0.02 8.61 6.64
N LYS A 73 -0.38 7.97 7.76
CA LYS A 73 -1.75 7.56 8.03
C LYS A 73 -2.63 8.72 8.52
N LEU A 74 -2.04 9.88 8.81
CA LEU A 74 -2.74 11.04 9.36
C LEU A 74 -2.42 12.31 8.57
N PRO A 75 -3.41 13.21 8.38
CA PRO A 75 -3.18 14.46 7.68
C PRO A 75 -2.21 15.39 8.41
N ALA A 76 -1.65 16.35 7.68
CA ALA A 76 -0.81 17.42 8.20
C ALA A 76 -1.64 18.71 8.47
N PRO A 77 -1.29 19.50 9.51
CA PRO A 77 -0.40 19.15 10.61
C PRO A 77 -1.01 18.05 11.49
N ALA A 78 -0.17 17.25 12.15
CA ALA A 78 -0.65 16.26 13.11
C ALA A 78 -1.56 16.97 14.13
N SER A 79 -2.80 16.52 14.29
CA SER A 79 -3.59 16.91 15.46
C SER A 79 -2.77 16.55 16.70
N SER A 80 -2.46 17.55 17.50
CA SER A 80 -1.73 17.38 18.75
C SER A 80 -2.48 16.40 19.65
N SER A 81 -1.77 15.38 20.16
CA SER A 81 -2.16 14.41 21.20
C SER A 81 -3.19 13.33 20.83
N GLU A 82 -2.89 12.09 21.26
CA GLU A 82 -3.61 10.82 21.12
C GLU A 82 -5.03 10.78 21.76
N GLY A 83 -5.75 11.89 21.84
CA GLY A 83 -7.05 11.96 22.54
C GLY A 83 -8.07 12.94 21.99
N GLN A 84 -7.75 13.67 20.91
CA GLN A 84 -8.67 14.63 20.29
C GLN A 84 -8.96 14.28 18.82
N ASP A 85 -9.12 12.99 18.52
CA ASP A 85 -9.67 12.53 17.24
C ASP A 85 -11.21 12.61 17.25
N ARG A 86 -11.72 13.79 17.63
CA ARG A 86 -13.10 14.14 17.31
C ARG A 86 -13.04 14.69 15.90
N ASP A 87 -13.82 14.08 15.00
CA ASP A 87 -14.26 14.68 13.76
C ASP A 87 -14.95 16.02 14.08
N GLN A 88 -14.12 17.05 14.29
CA GLN A 88 -14.57 18.41 14.47
C GLN A 88 -14.87 18.89 13.06
N GLY A 89 -16.06 18.58 12.56
CA GLY A 89 -16.62 18.97 11.26
C GLY A 89 -16.66 20.48 11.01
N LYS A 90 -15.49 21.12 11.07
CA LYS A 90 -15.24 22.54 10.82
C LYS A 90 -14.15 22.63 9.75
N ASN A 91 -14.58 22.67 8.49
CA ASN A 91 -13.93 23.30 7.32
C ASN A 91 -12.40 23.52 7.39
N LYS A 92 -11.61 22.54 7.80
CA LYS A 92 -10.16 22.54 7.60
C LYS A 92 -9.90 21.66 6.40
N GLN A 93 -9.30 22.25 5.38
CA GLN A 93 -8.83 21.51 4.21
C GLN A 93 -7.83 20.46 4.68
N ILE A 94 -8.23 19.19 4.59
CA ILE A 94 -7.38 18.05 4.93
C ILE A 94 -6.28 17.99 3.87
N THR A 95 -5.02 17.85 4.29
CA THR A 95 -3.89 17.66 3.38
C THR A 95 -2.92 16.64 3.93
N PHE A 96 -2.30 15.88 3.04
CA PHE A 96 -1.25 14.91 3.37
C PHE A 96 0.12 15.33 2.80
N VAL A 97 0.19 16.48 2.14
CA VAL A 97 1.46 17.04 1.65
C VAL A 97 2.44 17.21 2.81
N GLY A 98 3.68 16.76 2.61
CA GLY A 98 4.69 16.76 3.67
C GLY A 98 4.60 15.57 4.63
N ARG A 99 3.82 14.53 4.31
CA ARG A 99 3.88 13.21 4.97
C ARG A 99 4.67 12.22 4.11
N PRO A 100 5.63 11.46 4.67
CA PRO A 100 5.90 11.32 6.10
C PRO A 100 6.72 12.44 6.73
N PHE A 101 7.38 13.27 5.92
CA PHE A 101 8.13 14.46 6.32
C PHE A 101 8.18 15.51 5.18
N PRO A 102 8.40 16.80 5.47
CA PRO A 102 8.56 17.83 4.43
C PRO A 102 9.75 17.54 3.49
N LEU A 103 9.67 17.97 2.23
CA LEU A 103 10.77 17.79 1.27
C LEU A 103 12.08 18.45 1.72
N SER A 104 12.00 19.56 2.46
CA SER A 104 13.17 20.23 3.05
C SER A 104 13.94 19.36 4.06
N GLU A 105 13.28 18.37 4.65
CA GLU A 105 13.84 17.44 5.62
C GLU A 105 14.10 16.04 5.02
N ALA A 106 13.67 15.80 3.77
CA ALA A 106 13.77 14.48 3.15
C ALA A 106 15.21 13.99 3.07
N ASP A 107 16.14 14.85 2.65
CA ASP A 107 17.54 14.45 2.45
C ASP A 107 18.23 14.04 3.76
N ILE A 108 17.92 14.69 4.89
CA ILE A 108 18.52 14.31 6.19
C ILE A 108 17.96 12.97 6.69
N HIS A 109 16.68 12.68 6.48
CA HIS A 109 16.09 11.39 6.84
C HIS A 109 16.60 10.24 5.96
N LEU A 110 16.68 10.47 4.64
CA LEU A 110 17.18 9.49 3.69
C LEU A 110 18.67 9.19 3.91
N ALA A 111 19.49 10.21 4.21
CA ALA A 111 20.89 10.00 4.57
C ALA A 111 21.04 9.10 5.80
N ARG A 112 20.24 9.30 6.85
CA ARG A 112 20.26 8.43 8.05
C ARG A 112 19.91 6.98 7.73
N LEU A 113 18.85 6.77 6.94
CA LEU A 113 18.45 5.42 6.51
C LEU A 113 19.56 4.76 5.70
N ARG A 114 20.24 5.53 4.85
CA ARG A 114 21.35 5.05 4.04
C ARG A 114 22.57 4.67 4.89
N GLU A 115 22.92 5.47 5.89
CA GLU A 115 23.98 5.18 6.87
C GLU A 115 23.69 3.91 7.68
N TRP A 116 22.42 3.59 7.92
CA TRP A 116 22.01 2.32 8.54
C TRP A 116 22.03 1.12 7.57
N GLY A 117 22.40 1.34 6.31
CA GLY A 117 22.53 0.31 5.29
C GLY A 117 21.24 0.01 4.52
N TYR A 118 20.15 0.73 4.75
CA TYR A 118 18.90 0.52 4.01
C TYR A 118 18.99 1.08 2.58
N THR A 119 18.46 0.32 1.62
CA THR A 119 18.42 0.67 0.19
C THR A 119 16.99 0.72 -0.35
N THR A 120 16.03 0.21 0.42
CA THR A 120 14.65 0.05 -0.03
C THR A 120 13.69 0.58 1.02
N LEU A 121 12.63 1.26 0.58
CA LEU A 121 11.54 1.71 1.42
C LEU A 121 10.26 1.01 1.00
N ARG A 122 9.38 0.76 1.97
CA ARG A 122 7.95 0.59 1.72
C ARG A 122 7.29 1.93 2.03
N LEU A 123 6.96 2.69 0.98
CA LEU A 123 6.40 4.03 1.09
C LEU A 123 4.88 3.95 1.24
N LEU A 124 4.36 4.37 2.38
CA LEU A 124 2.93 4.28 2.70
C LEU A 124 2.16 5.44 2.08
N VAL A 125 1.14 5.11 1.28
CA VAL A 125 0.20 6.06 0.67
C VAL A 125 -1.23 5.59 0.92
N THR A 126 -2.01 6.39 1.65
CA THR A 126 -3.41 6.06 1.96
C THR A 126 -4.35 6.56 0.88
N TRP A 127 -5.47 5.86 0.66
CA TRP A 127 -6.51 6.31 -0.28
C TRP A 127 -7.06 7.71 0.08
N GLU A 128 -7.30 7.99 1.36
CA GLU A 128 -7.71 9.32 1.85
C GLU A 128 -6.71 10.43 1.47
N ALA A 129 -5.41 10.12 1.34
CA ALA A 129 -4.41 11.11 0.96
C ALA A 129 -4.47 11.47 -0.52
N LEU A 130 -4.86 10.51 -1.36
CA LEU A 130 -5.08 10.73 -2.79
C LEU A 130 -6.43 11.38 -3.05
N GLN A 131 -7.47 11.07 -2.27
CA GLN A 131 -8.83 11.58 -2.46
C GLN A 131 -9.42 12.11 -1.14
N PRO A 132 -8.90 13.22 -0.59
CA PRO A 132 -9.28 13.70 0.74
C PRO A 132 -10.69 14.32 0.80
N SER A 133 -11.22 14.74 -0.35
CA SER A 133 -12.48 15.49 -0.42
C SER A 133 -13.61 14.66 -1.03
N THR A 134 -13.35 14.02 -2.17
CA THR A 134 -14.37 13.32 -2.95
C THR A 134 -13.77 12.08 -3.61
N PRO A 135 -14.56 11.02 -3.87
CA PRO A 135 -14.08 9.83 -4.57
C PRO A 135 -13.69 10.07 -6.04
N GLN A 136 -13.83 11.30 -6.56
CA GLN A 136 -13.68 11.68 -7.98
C GLN A 136 -12.54 12.69 -8.19
N GLU A 137 -12.06 13.33 -7.13
CA GLU A 137 -11.01 14.34 -7.20
C GLU A 137 -9.75 13.85 -6.52
N THR A 138 -8.69 13.68 -7.31
CA THR A 138 -7.37 13.35 -6.79
C THR A 138 -6.63 14.63 -6.37
N ASP A 139 -5.93 14.57 -5.24
CA ASP A 139 -5.08 15.67 -4.77
C ASP A 139 -3.78 15.72 -5.59
N ALA A 140 -3.80 16.55 -6.64
CA ALA A 140 -2.66 16.81 -7.49
C ALA A 140 -1.45 17.38 -6.73
N SER A 141 -1.65 18.10 -5.63
CA SER A 141 -0.56 18.64 -4.82
C SER A 141 0.16 17.53 -4.06
N TYR A 142 -0.59 16.55 -3.56
CA TYR A 142 -0.01 15.38 -2.91
C TYR A 142 0.74 14.46 -3.89
N ILE A 143 0.21 14.23 -5.09
CA ILE A 143 0.92 13.50 -6.15
C ILE A 143 2.22 14.24 -6.53
N ALA A 144 2.18 15.56 -6.72
CA ALA A 144 3.37 16.35 -7.03
C ALA A 144 4.44 16.26 -5.92
N TYR A 145 4.01 16.23 -4.65
CA TYR A 145 4.90 16.00 -3.51
C TYR A 145 5.56 14.61 -3.56
N LEU A 146 4.78 13.53 -3.79
CA LEU A 146 5.31 12.17 -3.89
C LEU A 146 6.25 12.04 -5.08
N HIS A 147 5.90 12.61 -6.23
CA HIS A 147 6.76 12.66 -7.41
C HIS A 147 8.09 13.35 -7.08
N ALA A 148 8.10 14.49 -6.40
CA ALA A 148 9.34 15.16 -6.02
C ALA A 148 10.20 14.32 -5.07
N LEU A 149 9.59 13.67 -4.07
CA LEU A 149 10.27 12.76 -3.15
C LEU A 149 10.94 11.60 -3.91
N LEU A 150 10.18 10.93 -4.78
CA LEU A 150 10.62 9.76 -5.55
C LEU A 150 11.61 10.14 -6.65
N GLN A 151 11.36 11.18 -7.45
CA GLN A 151 12.21 11.56 -8.58
C GLN A 151 13.54 12.20 -8.15
N THR A 152 13.53 12.97 -7.06
CA THR A 152 14.65 13.85 -6.73
C THR A 152 15.41 13.39 -5.49
N HIS A 153 14.71 13.05 -4.41
CA HIS A 153 15.36 12.81 -3.13
C HIS A 153 15.85 11.37 -2.98
N LEU A 154 15.00 10.37 -3.28
CA LEU A 154 15.39 8.96 -3.16
C LEU A 154 16.65 8.59 -3.96
N PRO A 155 16.76 8.94 -5.27
CA PRO A 155 17.94 8.62 -6.07
C PRO A 155 19.25 9.21 -5.55
N ARG A 156 19.23 10.42 -4.97
CA ARG A 156 20.44 11.07 -4.41
C ARG A 156 21.09 10.26 -3.29
N HIS A 157 20.31 9.45 -2.59
CA HIS A 157 20.78 8.61 -1.49
C HIS A 157 20.89 7.13 -1.88
N GLY A 158 20.68 6.78 -3.17
CA GLY A 158 20.67 5.40 -3.65
C GLY A 158 19.57 4.54 -3.02
N ILE A 159 18.44 5.16 -2.69
CA ILE A 159 17.27 4.52 -2.07
C ILE A 159 16.17 4.36 -3.12
N ARG A 160 15.44 3.25 -3.06
CA ARG A 160 14.27 2.96 -3.92
C ARG A 160 13.06 2.60 -3.07
N ALA A 161 11.86 2.58 -3.65
CA ALA A 161 10.64 2.33 -2.91
C ALA A 161 9.65 1.43 -3.65
N PHE A 162 8.98 0.55 -2.89
CA PHE A 162 7.65 0.08 -3.24
C PHE A 162 6.64 1.11 -2.75
N VAL A 163 5.72 1.51 -3.63
CA VAL A 163 4.58 2.37 -3.24
C VAL A 163 3.47 1.46 -2.74
N CYS A 164 3.12 1.61 -1.47
CA CYS A 164 2.10 0.81 -0.81
C CYS A 164 0.79 1.56 -0.72
N ALA A 165 -0.27 1.00 -1.32
CA ALA A 165 -1.63 1.42 -1.09
C ALA A 165 -2.08 1.00 0.32
N HIS A 166 -1.72 1.84 1.29
CA HIS A 166 -1.81 1.52 2.69
C HIS A 166 -3.20 1.81 3.25
N GLN A 167 -3.69 0.89 4.05
CA GLN A 167 -4.84 1.06 4.92
C GLN A 167 -4.55 0.27 6.19
N ASP A 168 -4.92 0.82 7.33
CA ASP A 168 -5.27 -0.01 8.46
C ASP A 168 -6.76 0.20 8.59
N VAL A 169 -7.49 -0.89 8.60
CA VAL A 169 -8.83 -0.85 9.13
C VAL A 169 -9.86 -0.08 8.29
N TRP A 170 -9.66 -0.03 6.97
CA TRP A 170 -10.42 0.75 5.98
C TRP A 170 -10.35 2.27 6.13
N SER A 171 -10.48 2.78 7.35
CA SER A 171 -10.54 4.21 7.66
C SER A 171 -9.91 4.47 9.02
N ARG A 172 -9.89 5.75 9.44
CA ARG A 172 -9.57 6.12 10.83
C ARG A 172 -10.47 5.44 11.89
N ALA A 173 -11.59 4.81 11.48
CA ALA A 173 -12.46 4.02 12.34
C ALA A 173 -12.11 2.50 12.29
N GLY A 174 -11.92 1.89 13.46
CA GLY A 174 -11.51 0.49 13.73
C GLY A 174 -12.25 -0.70 13.04
N TYR A 175 -11.72 -1.94 13.13
CA TYR A 175 -11.88 -3.05 12.13
C TYR A 175 -13.30 -3.54 12.00
N GLN A 176 -13.94 -3.69 13.15
CA GLN A 176 -15.27 -4.25 13.28
C GLN A 176 -16.29 -3.19 13.67
N LYS A 177 -15.88 -1.92 13.67
CA LYS A 177 -16.86 -0.85 13.75
C LYS A 177 -17.69 -0.92 12.48
N LEU A 178 -19.00 -0.83 12.66
CA LEU A 178 -19.98 -1.07 11.61
C LEU A 178 -19.61 -0.39 10.29
N ALA A 179 -19.18 0.87 10.32
CA ALA A 179 -18.77 1.61 9.13
C ALA A 179 -17.62 0.93 8.37
N ALA A 180 -16.48 0.67 9.01
CA ALA A 180 -15.30 0.10 8.35
C ALA A 180 -15.57 -1.30 7.79
N ALA A 181 -16.17 -2.18 8.60
CA ALA A 181 -16.52 -3.52 8.18
C ALA A 181 -17.56 -3.53 7.04
N THR A 182 -18.55 -2.63 7.10
CA THR A 182 -19.53 -2.46 6.00
C THR A 182 -18.82 -2.01 4.73
N MET A 183 -17.93 -1.03 4.81
CA MET A 183 -17.21 -0.53 3.64
C MET A 183 -16.34 -1.61 2.98
N ALA A 184 -15.59 -2.39 3.78
CA ALA A 184 -14.86 -3.55 3.27
C ALA A 184 -15.80 -4.58 2.61
N THR A 185 -16.96 -4.85 3.23
CA THR A 185 -17.96 -5.78 2.69
C THR A 185 -18.50 -5.32 1.34
N VAL A 186 -18.87 -4.03 1.21
CA VAL A 186 -19.42 -3.52 -0.06
C VAL A 186 -18.35 -3.32 -1.14
N PHE A 187 -17.08 -3.11 -0.75
CA PHE A 187 -15.97 -3.06 -1.69
C PHE A 187 -15.67 -4.43 -2.33
N TRP A 188 -15.80 -5.52 -1.58
CA TRP A 188 -15.53 -6.87 -2.09
C TRP A 188 -16.77 -7.57 -2.67
N ALA A 189 -17.94 -7.34 -2.08
CA ALA A 189 -19.16 -8.11 -2.35
C ALA A 189 -20.43 -7.23 -2.34
N GLY A 190 -20.30 -5.96 -2.70
CA GLY A 190 -21.43 -5.01 -2.73
C GLY A 190 -22.55 -5.43 -3.68
N ASP A 191 -22.24 -6.10 -4.79
CA ASP A 191 -23.27 -6.56 -5.73
C ASP A 191 -24.10 -7.73 -5.18
N ILE A 192 -23.61 -8.41 -4.14
CA ILE A 192 -24.32 -9.49 -3.44
C ILE A 192 -25.11 -8.90 -2.27
N PHE A 193 -24.43 -8.18 -1.37
CA PHE A 193 -25.02 -7.75 -0.10
C PHE A 193 -25.77 -6.42 -0.17
N ALA A 194 -25.45 -5.57 -1.14
CA ALA A 194 -26.05 -4.25 -1.34
C ALA A 194 -26.66 -4.10 -2.74
N TYR A 195 -27.13 -5.20 -3.34
CA TYR A 195 -27.59 -5.28 -4.73
C TYR A 195 -28.73 -4.33 -5.11
N LYS A 196 -29.46 -3.75 -4.15
CA LYS A 196 -30.53 -2.76 -4.39
C LYS A 196 -30.03 -1.32 -4.40
N ILE A 197 -28.82 -1.08 -3.92
CA ILE A 197 -28.24 0.27 -3.87
C ILE A 197 -27.52 0.51 -5.20
N ARG A 198 -27.94 1.58 -5.87
CA ARG A 198 -27.33 2.05 -7.10
C ARG A 198 -26.94 3.51 -6.94
N VAL A 199 -25.76 3.85 -7.44
CA VAL A 199 -25.23 5.21 -7.45
C VAL A 199 -24.79 5.57 -8.87
N PRO A 200 -24.90 6.84 -9.27
CA PRO A 200 -24.31 7.28 -10.53
C PRO A 200 -22.82 7.01 -10.53
N ARG A 201 -22.30 6.56 -11.68
CA ARG A 201 -20.87 6.25 -11.82
C ARG A 201 -19.98 7.47 -11.57
N SER A 202 -20.44 8.63 -12.04
CA SER A 202 -19.82 9.92 -11.74
C SER A 202 -20.47 10.52 -10.49
N TRP A 203 -19.68 10.94 -9.51
CA TRP A 203 -20.20 11.69 -8.37
C TRP A 203 -20.10 13.19 -8.62
N SER A 204 -21.01 13.93 -8.02
CA SER A 204 -21.02 15.39 -7.98
C SER A 204 -21.69 15.87 -6.69
N PRO A 205 -21.31 17.04 -6.13
CA PRO A 205 -21.93 17.57 -4.92
C PRO A 205 -23.46 17.66 -5.03
N GLY A 206 -24.17 17.11 -4.05
CA GLY A 206 -25.66 17.10 -4.03
C GLY A 206 -26.32 15.84 -4.59
N HIS A 207 -25.54 14.81 -4.95
CA HIS A 207 -26.04 13.53 -5.43
C HIS A 207 -27.03 12.85 -4.46
N LYS A 208 -28.17 12.39 -4.99
CA LYS A 208 -29.14 11.57 -4.26
C LYS A 208 -28.94 10.10 -4.64
N THR A 209 -28.74 9.24 -3.65
CA THR A 209 -28.75 7.79 -3.86
C THR A 209 -30.17 7.36 -4.26
N THR A 210 -30.28 6.43 -5.21
CA THR A 210 -31.57 5.84 -5.56
C THR A 210 -31.56 4.36 -5.25
N SER A 211 -32.61 3.86 -4.59
CA SER A 211 -32.84 2.43 -4.48
C SER A 211 -33.38 1.94 -5.82
N ALA A 212 -32.72 0.94 -6.41
CA ALA A 212 -33.20 0.28 -7.62
C ALA A 212 -34.63 -0.19 -7.38
N LYS A 213 -35.56 0.18 -8.26
CA LYS A 213 -36.88 -0.44 -8.29
C LYS A 213 -36.71 -1.81 -8.91
N GLN A 214 -37.42 -2.80 -8.39
CA GLN A 214 -37.26 -4.18 -8.82
C GLN A 214 -37.67 -4.33 -10.30
N GLY A 215 -36.69 -4.59 -11.17
CA GLY A 215 -36.90 -4.92 -12.59
C GLY A 215 -36.13 -4.01 -13.56
N HIS A 216 -35.17 -4.62 -14.26
CA HIS A 216 -34.55 -4.22 -15.54
C HIS A 216 -34.18 -2.74 -15.79
N ASN A 217 -32.87 -2.54 -16.00
CA ASN A 217 -32.21 -1.40 -16.64
C ASN A 217 -32.61 -0.04 -16.05
N ASP A 218 -31.96 0.32 -14.94
CA ASP A 218 -32.04 1.65 -14.34
C ASP A 218 -31.28 2.67 -15.20
N GLU A 219 -31.79 2.97 -16.40
CA GLU A 219 -31.48 4.23 -17.08
C GLU A 219 -32.21 5.34 -16.30
N HIS A 220 -31.44 6.15 -15.57
CA HIS A 220 -31.99 7.38 -14.97
C HIS A 220 -32.33 8.38 -16.07
N LYS A 221 -33.25 9.31 -15.76
CA LYS A 221 -33.84 10.28 -16.70
C LYS A 221 -32.83 11.17 -17.45
N ASP A 222 -31.58 11.21 -17.01
CA ASP A 222 -30.50 12.03 -17.56
C ASP A 222 -29.44 11.23 -18.36
N GLY A 223 -29.61 9.91 -18.53
CA GLY A 223 -28.68 9.05 -19.29
C GLY A 223 -27.39 8.69 -18.56
N GLU A 224 -27.28 8.99 -17.26
CA GLU A 224 -26.15 8.59 -16.42
C GLU A 224 -26.19 7.08 -16.09
N GLU A 225 -25.04 6.41 -16.27
CA GLU A 225 -24.86 5.00 -15.92
C GLU A 225 -24.92 4.82 -14.39
N MET A 226 -25.81 3.93 -13.94
CA MET A 226 -25.99 3.55 -12.55
C MET A 226 -25.22 2.28 -12.25
N VAL A 227 -24.35 2.32 -11.23
CA VAL A 227 -23.50 1.20 -10.84
C VAL A 227 -23.76 0.75 -9.40
N GLY A 228 -23.36 -0.49 -9.08
CA GLY A 228 -23.36 -0.98 -7.70
C GLY A 228 -22.30 -0.28 -6.85
N LEU A 229 -22.46 -0.35 -5.51
CA LEU A 229 -21.47 0.21 -4.59
C LEU A 229 -20.08 -0.42 -4.77
N GLN A 230 -20.02 -1.70 -5.13
CA GLN A 230 -18.77 -2.40 -5.41
C GLN A 230 -18.01 -1.73 -6.55
N THR A 231 -18.65 -1.61 -7.72
CA THR A 231 -18.07 -0.94 -8.89
C THR A 231 -17.68 0.50 -8.57
N PHE A 232 -18.56 1.25 -7.90
CA PHE A 232 -18.29 2.65 -7.56
C PHE A 232 -17.02 2.82 -6.72
N LEU A 233 -16.88 2.02 -5.65
CA LEU A 233 -15.72 2.10 -4.76
C LEU A 233 -14.44 1.57 -5.41
N GLN A 234 -14.53 0.48 -6.17
CA GLN A 234 -13.38 -0.08 -6.89
C GLN A 234 -12.89 0.88 -7.98
N ASP A 235 -13.79 1.49 -8.76
CA ASP A 235 -13.43 2.50 -9.76
C ASP A 235 -12.73 3.70 -9.10
N ALA A 236 -13.27 4.22 -7.99
CA ALA A 236 -12.68 5.34 -7.28
C ALA A 236 -11.27 5.00 -6.73
N TYR A 237 -11.09 3.80 -6.16
CA TYR A 237 -9.80 3.30 -5.67
C TYR A 237 -8.78 3.13 -6.80
N LEU A 238 -9.18 2.44 -7.88
CA LEU A 238 -8.34 2.19 -9.04
C LEU A 238 -7.94 3.49 -9.72
N ARG A 239 -8.84 4.47 -9.80
CA ARG A 239 -8.52 5.80 -10.32
C ARG A 239 -7.50 6.54 -9.43
N ALA A 240 -7.68 6.51 -8.10
CA ALA A 240 -6.75 7.16 -7.16
C ALA A 240 -5.32 6.66 -7.36
N PHE A 241 -5.15 5.34 -7.28
CA PHE A 241 -3.84 4.71 -7.35
C PHE A 241 -3.31 4.60 -8.78
N GLY A 242 -4.19 4.54 -9.77
CA GLY A 242 -3.86 4.60 -11.18
C GLY A 242 -3.24 5.95 -11.56
N GLU A 243 -3.84 7.06 -11.15
CA GLU A 243 -3.27 8.40 -11.38
C GLU A 243 -1.92 8.58 -10.67
N LEU A 244 -1.76 8.02 -9.46
CA LEU A 244 -0.45 7.99 -8.79
C LEU A 244 0.55 7.14 -9.59
N ALA A 245 0.15 5.95 -10.05
CA ALA A 245 1.01 5.05 -10.80
C ALA A 245 1.44 5.65 -12.15
N ASP A 246 0.54 6.34 -12.85
CA ASP A 246 0.88 7.07 -14.08
C ASP A 246 1.91 8.18 -13.80
N ALA A 247 1.78 8.87 -12.67
CA ALA A 247 2.70 9.94 -12.30
C ALA A 247 4.09 9.42 -11.89
N VAL A 248 4.19 8.29 -11.19
CA VAL A 248 5.46 7.86 -10.55
C VAL A 248 6.02 6.52 -11.02
N GLY A 249 5.25 5.72 -11.75
CA GLY A 249 5.64 4.35 -12.12
C GLY A 249 6.83 4.27 -13.08
N GLY A 250 7.10 5.34 -13.83
CA GLY A 250 8.25 5.43 -14.72
C GLY A 250 9.54 5.92 -14.06
N LEU A 251 9.52 6.27 -12.76
CA LEU A 251 10.68 6.81 -12.06
C LEU A 251 11.63 5.68 -11.64
N GLU A 252 12.93 5.87 -11.81
CA GLU A 252 13.96 4.85 -11.49
C GLU A 252 13.93 4.40 -10.02
N SER A 253 13.48 5.28 -9.12
CA SER A 253 13.37 4.97 -7.69
C SER A 253 12.16 4.12 -7.33
N VAL A 254 11.21 3.90 -8.24
CA VAL A 254 10.01 3.12 -7.98
C VAL A 254 10.20 1.67 -8.42
N LEU A 255 10.15 0.76 -7.46
CA LEU A 255 10.34 -0.68 -7.68
C LEU A 255 9.06 -1.39 -8.12
N GLY A 256 7.91 -0.83 -7.76
CA GLY A 256 6.61 -1.41 -8.01
C GLY A 256 5.58 -0.90 -7.00
N PHE A 257 4.38 -1.49 -7.11
CA PHE A 257 3.22 -1.10 -6.34
C PHE A 257 2.68 -2.30 -5.57
N GLU A 258 2.40 -2.09 -4.29
CA GLU A 258 1.60 -3.01 -3.49
C GLU A 258 0.14 -2.54 -3.54
N VAL A 259 -0.72 -3.37 -4.11
CA VAL A 259 -2.07 -3.00 -4.55
C VAL A 259 -3.02 -2.74 -3.39
N MET A 260 -2.79 -3.36 -2.23
CA MET A 260 -3.53 -3.09 -0.99
C MET A 260 -2.78 -3.68 0.21
N ASN A 261 -2.54 -2.90 1.26
CA ASN A 261 -2.07 -3.43 2.54
C ASN A 261 -3.15 -4.29 3.19
N GLU A 262 -2.81 -5.51 3.64
CA GLU A 262 -3.61 -6.35 4.55
C GLU A 262 -5.12 -6.33 4.28
N PRO A 263 -5.60 -6.78 3.10
CA PRO A 263 -7.00 -6.70 2.73
C PRO A 263 -7.90 -7.41 3.75
N HIS A 264 -8.85 -6.67 4.32
CA HIS A 264 -9.82 -7.22 5.27
C HIS A 264 -11.10 -7.62 4.55
N ARG A 265 -11.67 -8.77 4.93
CA ARG A 265 -12.87 -9.36 4.30
C ARG A 265 -14.20 -8.66 4.66
N GLY A 266 -14.18 -7.77 5.66
CA GLY A 266 -15.42 -7.23 6.23
C GLY A 266 -16.27 -8.34 6.84
N PHE A 267 -17.56 -8.36 6.52
CA PHE A 267 -18.52 -9.38 6.95
C PHE A 267 -18.67 -10.54 5.95
N VAL A 268 -17.78 -10.65 4.96
CA VAL A 268 -17.78 -11.78 4.03
C VAL A 268 -17.22 -13.02 4.73
N ASN A 269 -17.98 -14.13 4.68
CA ASN A 269 -17.58 -15.44 5.21
C ASN A 269 -17.29 -15.45 6.73
N LEU A 270 -18.13 -14.78 7.55
CA LEU A 270 -17.98 -14.77 9.01
C LEU A 270 -18.03 -16.20 9.60
N HIS A 271 -17.12 -16.49 10.54
CA HIS A 271 -17.12 -17.74 11.29
C HIS A 271 -18.38 -17.86 12.17
N SER A 272 -18.68 -16.79 12.91
CA SER A 272 -19.94 -16.62 13.61
C SER A 272 -20.43 -15.16 13.55
N PHE A 273 -21.71 -14.96 13.85
CA PHE A 273 -22.33 -13.63 13.94
C PHE A 273 -22.21 -13.03 15.35
N ASP A 274 -22.05 -13.87 16.37
CA ASP A 274 -22.01 -13.49 17.79
C ASP A 274 -20.67 -13.80 18.47
N ALA A 275 -19.77 -14.51 17.78
CA ALA A 275 -18.50 -14.97 18.32
C ALA A 275 -17.35 -14.73 17.33
N TRP A 276 -16.16 -14.61 17.88
CA TRP A 276 -14.93 -14.32 17.15
C TRP A 276 -14.13 -15.58 16.85
N ASP A 277 -13.43 -15.55 15.72
CA ASP A 277 -12.35 -16.49 15.43
C ASP A 277 -11.01 -15.87 15.85
N TYR A 278 -10.46 -16.31 16.97
CA TYR A 278 -9.19 -15.80 17.50
C TYR A 278 -7.97 -16.17 16.64
N ASP A 279 -8.11 -17.10 15.70
CA ASP A 279 -7.02 -17.47 14.79
C ASP A 279 -6.95 -16.50 13.59
N THR A 280 -8.05 -15.82 13.25
CA THR A 280 -8.15 -15.04 12.01
C THR A 280 -8.62 -13.59 12.18
N ASP A 281 -9.36 -13.27 13.25
CA ASP A 281 -9.90 -11.94 13.49
C ASP A 281 -8.92 -11.08 14.32
N LEU A 282 -8.62 -9.86 13.88
CA LEU A 282 -7.67 -8.96 14.55
C LEU A 282 -8.34 -8.13 15.65
N HIS A 283 -8.02 -8.39 16.91
CA HIS A 283 -8.65 -7.77 18.07
C HIS A 283 -7.78 -6.62 18.63
N ILE A 284 -8.17 -5.36 18.36
CA ILE A 284 -7.48 -4.18 18.93
C ILE A 284 -8.52 -3.25 19.58
N GLY A 285 -8.45 -3.12 20.90
CA GLY A 285 -9.38 -2.33 21.70
C GLY A 285 -10.79 -2.90 21.69
N PHE A 286 -11.80 -2.05 21.86
CA PHE A 286 -13.20 -2.49 21.84
C PHE A 286 -13.58 -3.07 20.48
N PHE A 287 -13.83 -4.38 20.47
CA PHE A 287 -14.01 -5.18 19.27
C PHE A 287 -15.39 -5.86 19.29
N PRO A 288 -16.43 -5.22 18.70
CA PRO A 288 -17.81 -5.70 18.74
C PRO A 288 -18.08 -6.77 17.67
N SER A 289 -18.67 -7.91 18.04
CA SER A 289 -19.12 -8.94 17.08
C SER A 289 -20.03 -8.35 16.01
N PHE A 290 -20.29 -9.07 14.92
CA PHE A 290 -21.19 -8.59 13.88
C PHE A 290 -22.54 -8.13 14.44
N LEU A 291 -23.18 -8.94 15.29
CA LEU A 291 -24.45 -8.55 15.92
C LEU A 291 -24.31 -7.32 16.84
N GLN A 292 -23.21 -7.23 17.60
CA GLN A 292 -22.97 -6.06 18.45
C GLN A 292 -22.72 -4.79 17.60
N ALA A 293 -21.99 -4.90 16.50
CA ALA A 293 -21.71 -3.79 15.60
C ALA A 293 -22.98 -3.25 14.94
N VAL A 294 -23.87 -4.14 14.48
CA VAL A 294 -25.17 -3.77 13.92
C VAL A 294 -26.06 -3.14 14.99
N ALA A 295 -26.17 -3.76 16.16
CA ALA A 295 -26.97 -3.22 17.27
C ALA A 295 -26.49 -1.82 17.71
N LEU A 296 -25.17 -1.62 17.81
CA LEU A 296 -24.58 -0.30 18.09
C LEU A 296 -24.93 0.72 17.00
N GLY A 297 -24.90 0.31 15.72
CA GLY A 297 -25.29 1.16 14.60
C GLY A 297 -26.76 1.57 14.60
N GLU A 298 -27.64 0.71 15.10
CA GLU A 298 -29.07 1.00 15.30
C GLU A 298 -29.35 1.79 16.59
N GLY A 299 -28.33 2.06 17.41
CA GLY A 299 -28.46 2.83 18.66
C GLY A 299 -28.77 1.99 19.90
N HIS A 300 -28.65 0.66 19.81
CA HIS A 300 -28.76 -0.22 20.96
C HIS A 300 -27.41 -0.36 21.68
N ALA A 301 -27.37 0.01 22.95
CA ALA A 301 -26.17 -0.13 23.77
C ALA A 301 -25.71 -1.60 23.87
N GLN A 302 -24.41 -1.85 23.73
CA GLN A 302 -23.80 -3.18 23.80
C GLN A 302 -22.65 -3.19 24.81
N LEU A 303 -22.48 -4.30 25.50
CA LEU A 303 -21.26 -4.58 26.26
C LEU A 303 -20.24 -5.22 25.32
N VAL A 304 -19.27 -4.43 24.87
CA VAL A 304 -18.23 -4.86 23.93
C VAL A 304 -16.98 -5.29 24.71
N PRO A 305 -16.45 -6.50 24.48
CA PRO A 305 -15.21 -6.92 25.10
C PRO A 305 -14.02 -6.08 24.62
N LEU A 306 -13.04 -5.94 25.51
CA LEU A 306 -11.73 -5.32 25.25
C LEU A 306 -10.78 -6.33 24.59
#